data_AF-A0A4T0J911-F1
#
_entry.id   AF-A0A4T0J911-F1
#
_cell.length_a   1.000
_cell.length_b   1.000
_cell.length_c   1.000
_cell.angle_alpha   90.00
_cell.angle_beta   90.00
_cell.angle_gamma   90.00
#
_symmetry.space_group_name_H-M   'P 1'
#
loop_
_entity.id
_entity.type
_entity.pdbx_description
1 polymer ?
#
loop_
_entity_poly.entity_id
_entity_poly.type
_entity_poly.pdbx_seq_one_letter_code
_entity_poly.pdbx_strand_id
1 'polypeptide(L)'
;MEDINAIVCNPAYQPLLSVIKGARNGFVYGAKIRFPHALVMTFLFGRGDLRSKLTAIYRATKQHSTNLAKFVAIFKATAIVQKCLNGGVPRDLDTLFAGLVAGYAVFSERNAVNEQMMLYVLSRVVASFIPRQPTPETVALGKPHPPNSTAFSLLATLTWGSAVYLFHSKTRRQTLQSGMVNSMQYLYLDSNYWSSLKTLLWHNNDMRTSFLRMLQPRAITYTEKGAPASVLRVKTLPTLAAPTTGQIRVKFLLSPANPADMNVVEGVYPARAPSVEVDGTAHSLCGTEGVGRVEAVGEGVRSLRPSDWVVMGRSQLGTWRSSALLDAASVTKLPASPALTPVHAATLAINPPTALRMLRDFTRLSRSSWVVQTGATSGVGRAVIQIARAMGVHTVNLVRERRTQQQTDAVKEELKALGATHVLTNEEVVRDSKRVRSLIANWTQSDLPLFLNCVGGQETTEVAKTLSEGAHLVTYGAMSKKPLCIPPGLLIFKDIKSVGFWMSKWYAKSSAEDRSAIAGEIVQLIESGSLTEPPHQIVSIGGHQTDQQDTQTLRDALAAQANGGKKILFEMEDS
;
A
#
# COMPACT_ATOMS: atom_id res chain seq x y z
N MET A 1 -52.52 -12.03 -40.29
CA MET A 1 -51.78 -13.07 -39.56
C MET A 1 -51.48 -14.29 -40.44
N GLU A 2 -52.34 -14.63 -41.41
CA GLU A 2 -52.13 -15.74 -42.35
C GLU A 2 -50.86 -15.59 -43.21
N ASP A 3 -50.58 -14.39 -43.74
CA ASP A 3 -49.37 -14.14 -44.56
C ASP A 3 -48.05 -14.31 -43.78
N ILE A 4 -48.04 -13.95 -42.49
CA ILE A 4 -46.86 -14.11 -41.63
C ILE A 4 -46.63 -15.59 -41.31
N ASN A 5 -47.70 -16.36 -41.07
CA ASN A 5 -47.62 -17.79 -40.85
C ASN A 5 -47.13 -18.54 -42.10
N ALA A 6 -47.57 -18.11 -43.30
CA ALA A 6 -47.08 -18.66 -44.56
C ALA A 6 -45.56 -18.46 -44.73
N ILE A 7 -45.02 -17.30 -44.34
CA ILE A 7 -43.58 -17.01 -44.36
C ILE A 7 -42.83 -17.87 -43.31
N VAL A 8 -43.35 -17.99 -42.08
CA VAL A 8 -42.69 -18.73 -40.99
C VAL A 8 -42.66 -20.25 -41.23
N CYS A 9 -43.66 -20.78 -41.92
CA CYS A 9 -43.76 -22.22 -42.24
C CYS A 9 -43.10 -22.61 -43.57
N ASN A 10 -42.60 -21.66 -44.36
CA ASN A 10 -41.95 -21.95 -45.65
C ASN A 10 -40.55 -22.57 -45.45
N PRO A 11 -40.28 -23.79 -45.98
CA PRO A 11 -38.98 -24.46 -45.88
C PRO A 11 -37.80 -23.63 -46.42
N ALA A 12 -38.02 -22.74 -47.39
CA ALA A 12 -36.98 -21.89 -47.97
C ALA A 12 -36.33 -20.94 -46.95
N TYR A 13 -37.10 -20.46 -45.96
CA TYR A 13 -36.59 -19.58 -44.90
C TYR A 13 -36.10 -20.35 -43.67
N GLN A 14 -36.23 -21.68 -43.65
CA GLN A 14 -35.87 -22.51 -42.50
C GLN A 14 -34.44 -22.29 -41.99
N PRO A 15 -33.39 -22.17 -42.83
CA PRO A 15 -32.03 -21.94 -42.36
C PRO A 15 -31.91 -20.61 -41.58
N LEU A 16 -32.43 -19.52 -42.13
CA LEU A 16 -32.40 -18.19 -41.51
C LEU A 16 -33.26 -18.13 -40.24
N LEU A 17 -34.48 -18.67 -40.30
CA LEU A 17 -35.38 -18.75 -39.15
C LEU A 17 -34.79 -19.62 -38.02
N SER A 18 -33.98 -20.63 -38.35
CA SER A 18 -33.28 -21.46 -37.35
C SER A 18 -32.20 -20.69 -36.59
N VAL A 19 -31.54 -19.70 -37.23
CA VAL A 19 -30.58 -18.79 -36.59
C VAL A 19 -31.32 -17.90 -35.60
N ILE A 20 -32.43 -17.27 -36.04
CA ILE A 20 -33.24 -16.38 -35.20
C ILE A 20 -33.84 -17.13 -34.01
N LYS A 21 -34.46 -18.29 -34.25
CA LYS A 21 -35.01 -19.15 -33.20
C LYS A 21 -33.93 -19.66 -32.25
N GLY A 22 -32.76 -20.00 -32.78
CA GLY A 22 -31.59 -20.39 -32.01
C GLY A 22 -31.09 -19.28 -31.09
N ALA A 23 -30.94 -18.05 -31.61
CA ALA A 23 -30.54 -16.88 -30.84
C ALA A 23 -31.55 -16.56 -29.73
N ARG A 24 -32.86 -16.57 -30.04
CA ARG A 24 -33.92 -16.39 -29.05
C ARG A 24 -33.86 -17.46 -27.96
N ASN A 25 -33.66 -18.73 -28.34
CA ASN A 25 -33.57 -19.82 -27.37
C ASN A 25 -32.33 -19.68 -26.49
N GLY A 26 -31.18 -19.28 -27.06
CA GLY A 26 -29.99 -18.94 -26.30
C GLY A 26 -30.24 -17.81 -25.31
N PHE A 27 -30.92 -16.74 -25.74
CA PHE A 27 -31.27 -15.62 -24.87
C PHE A 27 -32.18 -16.06 -23.71
N VAL A 28 -33.29 -16.74 -24.02
CA VAL A 28 -34.27 -17.17 -23.01
C VAL A 28 -33.66 -18.18 -22.05
N TYR A 29 -32.88 -19.13 -22.55
CA TYR A 29 -32.23 -20.13 -21.71
C TYR A 29 -31.18 -19.49 -20.80
N GLY A 30 -30.34 -18.61 -21.34
CA GLY A 30 -29.37 -17.85 -20.55
C GLY A 30 -30.05 -17.04 -19.43
N ALA A 31 -31.16 -16.37 -19.74
CA ALA A 31 -31.91 -15.61 -18.74
C ALA A 31 -32.44 -16.52 -17.62
N LYS A 32 -33.05 -17.67 -17.99
CA LYS A 32 -33.61 -18.64 -17.05
C LYS A 32 -32.58 -19.21 -16.09
N ILE A 33 -31.35 -19.46 -16.54
CA ILE A 33 -30.29 -20.01 -15.70
C ILE A 33 -29.61 -18.92 -14.88
N ARG A 34 -29.28 -17.78 -15.49
CA ARG A 34 -28.42 -16.77 -14.86
C ARG A 34 -29.17 -15.91 -13.85
N PHE A 35 -30.43 -15.58 -14.12
CA PHE A 35 -31.20 -14.71 -13.24
C PHE A 35 -31.32 -15.25 -11.81
N PRO A 36 -31.76 -16.51 -11.57
CA PRO A 36 -31.85 -17.06 -10.22
C PRO A 36 -30.49 -17.08 -9.49
N HIS A 37 -29.43 -17.49 -10.19
CA HIS A 37 -28.09 -17.52 -9.62
C HIS A 37 -27.58 -16.12 -9.27
N ALA A 38 -27.72 -15.15 -10.17
CA ALA A 38 -27.28 -13.77 -9.93
C ALA A 38 -28.07 -13.13 -8.78
N LEU A 39 -29.37 -13.41 -8.68
CA LEU A 39 -30.22 -12.97 -7.58
C LEU A 39 -29.68 -13.49 -6.24
N VAL A 40 -29.55 -14.82 -6.10
CA VAL A 40 -29.08 -15.46 -4.85
C VAL A 40 -27.67 -14.95 -4.48
N MET A 41 -26.73 -14.98 -5.41
CA MET A 41 -25.34 -14.60 -5.12
C MET A 41 -25.18 -13.11 -4.79
N THR A 42 -25.96 -12.23 -5.41
CA THR A 42 -25.88 -10.78 -5.14
C THR A 42 -26.52 -10.43 -3.79
N PHE A 43 -27.55 -11.15 -3.36
CA PHE A 43 -28.14 -10.93 -2.04
C PHE A 43 -27.33 -11.57 -0.92
N LEU A 44 -26.73 -12.74 -1.15
CA LEU A 44 -25.85 -13.40 -0.17
C LEU A 44 -24.49 -12.71 -0.02
N PHE A 45 -23.85 -12.31 -1.13
CA PHE A 45 -22.46 -11.85 -1.12
C PHE A 45 -22.25 -10.44 -1.71
N GLY A 46 -23.29 -9.83 -2.28
CA GLY A 46 -23.19 -8.51 -2.92
C GLY A 46 -23.29 -7.34 -1.92
N ARG A 47 -22.46 -6.32 -2.14
CA ARG A 47 -22.39 -5.08 -1.34
C ARG A 47 -23.05 -3.91 -2.07
N GLY A 48 -23.46 -2.90 -1.31
CA GLY A 48 -24.12 -1.70 -1.82
C GLY A 48 -25.63 -1.69 -1.61
N ASP A 49 -26.25 -0.59 -2.02
CA ASP A 49 -27.69 -0.37 -1.91
C ASP A 49 -28.49 -1.28 -2.87
N LEU A 50 -29.81 -1.34 -2.65
CA LEU A 50 -30.71 -2.19 -3.44
C LEU A 50 -30.62 -1.89 -4.94
N ARG A 51 -30.44 -0.61 -5.31
CA ARG A 51 -30.30 -0.17 -6.69
C ARG A 51 -29.05 -0.74 -7.35
N SER A 52 -27.91 -0.72 -6.65
CA SER A 52 -26.66 -1.31 -7.13
C SER A 52 -26.80 -2.83 -7.31
N LYS A 53 -27.46 -3.50 -6.36
CA LYS A 53 -27.71 -4.96 -6.43
C LYS A 53 -28.58 -5.35 -7.63
N LEU A 54 -29.70 -4.66 -7.84
CA LEU A 54 -30.58 -4.89 -8.99
C LEU A 54 -29.86 -4.63 -10.32
N THR A 55 -29.05 -3.58 -10.38
CA THR A 55 -28.25 -3.26 -11.56
C THR A 55 -27.23 -4.36 -11.88
N ALA A 56 -26.57 -4.91 -10.86
CA ALA A 56 -25.62 -6.01 -11.02
C ALA A 56 -26.31 -7.29 -11.55
N ILE A 57 -27.47 -7.65 -11.00
CA ILE A 57 -28.26 -8.81 -11.43
C ILE A 57 -28.67 -8.66 -12.90
N TYR A 58 -29.20 -7.49 -13.26
CA TYR A 58 -29.60 -7.20 -14.64
C TYR A 58 -28.43 -7.30 -15.61
N ARG A 59 -27.29 -6.65 -15.30
CA ARG A 59 -26.10 -6.68 -16.16
C ARG A 59 -25.58 -8.10 -16.36
N ALA A 60 -25.44 -8.88 -15.28
CA ALA A 60 -24.96 -10.26 -15.35
C ALA A 60 -25.90 -11.17 -16.17
N THR A 61 -27.22 -11.02 -15.98
CA THR A 61 -28.24 -11.79 -16.69
C THR A 61 -28.25 -11.42 -18.18
N LYS A 62 -28.26 -10.13 -18.49
CA LYS A 62 -28.22 -9.63 -19.88
C LYS A 62 -26.97 -10.11 -20.60
N GLN A 63 -25.81 -10.00 -19.96
CA GLN A 63 -24.54 -10.43 -20.54
C GLN A 63 -24.57 -11.92 -20.90
N HIS A 64 -24.93 -12.79 -19.95
CA HIS A 64 -24.97 -14.23 -20.18
C HIS A 64 -25.97 -14.62 -21.29
N SER A 65 -27.17 -14.05 -21.25
CA SER A 65 -28.22 -14.29 -22.24
C SER A 65 -27.82 -13.85 -23.64
N THR A 66 -27.19 -12.67 -23.73
CA THR A 66 -26.71 -12.12 -25.00
C THR A 66 -25.56 -12.96 -25.55
N ASN A 67 -24.65 -13.43 -24.70
CA ASN A 67 -23.54 -14.29 -25.12
C ASN A 67 -24.06 -15.61 -25.69
N LEU A 68 -25.01 -16.27 -25.03
CA LEU A 68 -25.56 -17.52 -25.55
C LEU A 68 -26.35 -17.30 -26.85
N ALA A 69 -27.08 -16.19 -26.96
CA ALA A 69 -27.76 -15.81 -28.19
C ALA A 69 -26.78 -15.60 -29.36
N LYS A 70 -25.71 -14.83 -29.13
CA LYS A 70 -24.65 -14.57 -30.12
C LYS A 70 -23.94 -15.86 -30.52
N PHE A 71 -23.59 -16.71 -29.55
CA PHE A 71 -22.91 -17.98 -29.83
C PHE A 71 -23.76 -18.87 -30.74
N VAL A 72 -25.04 -19.08 -30.42
CA VAL A 72 -25.91 -19.93 -31.24
C VAL A 72 -26.15 -19.31 -32.63
N ALA A 73 -26.27 -17.98 -32.70
CA ALA A 73 -26.43 -17.29 -33.99
C ALA A 73 -25.21 -17.47 -34.89
N ILE A 74 -24.01 -17.20 -34.36
CA ILE A 74 -22.74 -17.34 -35.10
C ILE A 74 -22.51 -18.80 -35.46
N PHE A 75 -22.67 -19.74 -34.52
CA PHE A 75 -22.52 -21.17 -34.77
C PHE A 75 -23.42 -21.64 -35.92
N LYS A 76 -24.71 -21.30 -35.88
CA LYS A 76 -25.66 -21.70 -36.93
C LYS A 76 -25.37 -21.02 -38.26
N ALA A 77 -25.03 -19.72 -38.26
CA ALA A 77 -24.68 -19.01 -39.47
C ALA A 77 -23.43 -19.63 -40.14
N THR A 78 -22.37 -19.88 -39.38
CA THR A 78 -21.14 -20.51 -39.87
C THR A 78 -21.42 -21.93 -40.37
N ALA A 79 -22.21 -22.73 -39.64
CA ALA A 79 -22.59 -24.08 -40.07
C ALA A 79 -23.44 -24.08 -41.37
N ILE A 80 -24.34 -23.11 -41.54
CA ILE A 80 -25.12 -22.95 -42.77
C ILE A 80 -24.19 -22.56 -43.94
N VAL A 81 -23.27 -21.61 -43.73
CA VAL A 81 -22.27 -21.21 -44.74
C VAL A 81 -21.42 -22.42 -45.14
N GLN A 82 -20.91 -23.18 -44.18
CA GLN A 82 -20.12 -24.39 -44.46
C GLN A 82 -20.94 -25.43 -45.24
N LYS A 83 -22.21 -25.65 -44.85
CA LYS A 83 -23.11 -26.55 -45.59
C LYS A 83 -23.32 -26.08 -47.03
N CYS A 84 -23.44 -24.77 -47.27
CA CYS A 84 -23.58 -24.21 -48.62
C CYS A 84 -22.29 -24.38 -49.44
N LEU A 85 -21.12 -24.17 -48.82
CA LEU A 85 -19.81 -24.35 -49.46
C LEU A 85 -19.51 -25.83 -49.77
N ASN A 86 -20.08 -26.77 -49.00
CA ASN A 86 -19.87 -28.22 -49.15
C ASN A 86 -20.98 -28.91 -49.96
N GLY A 87 -21.63 -28.21 -50.89
CA GLY A 87 -22.65 -28.81 -51.78
C GLY A 87 -23.90 -29.32 -51.06
N GLY A 88 -24.21 -28.79 -49.86
CA GLY A 88 -25.39 -29.16 -49.09
C GLY A 88 -25.19 -30.30 -48.09
N VAL A 89 -24.00 -30.93 -48.04
CA VAL A 89 -23.73 -32.07 -47.16
C VAL A 89 -22.92 -31.61 -45.92
N PRO A 90 -23.41 -31.85 -44.70
CA PRO A 90 -22.67 -31.52 -43.48
C PRO A 90 -21.51 -32.51 -43.26
N ARG A 91 -20.32 -32.01 -42.90
CA ARG A 91 -19.17 -32.84 -42.46
C ARG A 91 -19.06 -32.83 -40.94
N ASP A 92 -18.48 -33.88 -40.37
CA ASP A 92 -18.32 -34.00 -38.91
C ASP A 92 -17.51 -32.84 -38.30
N LEU A 93 -16.42 -32.44 -38.96
CA LEU A 93 -15.57 -31.33 -38.52
C LEU A 93 -16.21 -29.94 -38.69
N ASP A 94 -17.31 -29.82 -39.45
CA ASP A 94 -17.93 -28.51 -39.68
C ASP A 94 -18.47 -27.94 -38.36
N THR A 95 -19.03 -28.79 -37.50
CA THR A 95 -19.53 -28.39 -36.19
C THR A 95 -18.42 -27.97 -35.23
N LEU A 96 -17.24 -28.62 -35.31
CA LEU A 96 -16.07 -28.24 -34.53
C LEU A 96 -15.59 -26.84 -34.94
N PHE A 97 -15.44 -26.59 -36.25
CA PHE A 97 -15.00 -25.29 -36.75
C PHE A 97 -16.00 -24.17 -36.42
N ALA A 98 -17.29 -24.39 -36.66
CA ALA A 98 -18.34 -23.44 -36.28
C ALA A 98 -18.32 -23.14 -34.77
N GLY A 99 -18.06 -24.15 -33.94
CA GLY A 99 -17.89 -24.03 -32.49
C GLY A 99 -16.68 -23.18 -32.10
N LEU A 100 -15.52 -23.38 -32.75
CA LEU A 100 -14.30 -22.61 -32.52
C LEU A 100 -14.49 -21.12 -32.87
N VAL A 101 -15.08 -20.84 -34.04
CA VAL A 101 -15.37 -19.47 -34.49
C VAL A 101 -16.33 -18.76 -33.54
N ALA A 102 -17.45 -19.41 -33.22
CA ALA A 102 -18.44 -18.86 -32.29
C ALA A 102 -17.86 -18.68 -30.88
N GLY A 103 -17.02 -19.62 -30.43
CA GLY A 103 -16.35 -19.58 -29.14
C GLY A 103 -15.40 -18.38 -29.02
N TYR A 104 -14.53 -18.20 -30.00
CA TYR A 104 -13.59 -17.07 -30.04
C TYR A 104 -14.32 -15.72 -30.12
N ALA A 105 -15.35 -15.61 -30.97
CA ALA A 105 -16.07 -14.36 -31.17
C ALA A 105 -16.86 -13.89 -29.93
N VAL A 106 -17.29 -14.80 -29.06
CA VAL A 106 -18.19 -14.50 -27.94
C VAL A 106 -17.49 -14.55 -26.58
N PHE A 107 -16.56 -15.49 -26.38
CA PHE A 107 -16.00 -15.80 -25.07
C PHE A 107 -14.52 -15.39 -24.91
N SER A 108 -13.91 -14.74 -25.91
CA SER A 108 -12.52 -14.25 -25.82
C SER A 108 -12.32 -13.10 -24.84
N GLU A 109 -13.35 -12.26 -24.64
CA GLU A 109 -13.28 -11.18 -23.65
C GLU A 109 -13.34 -11.74 -22.22
N ARG A 110 -12.32 -11.41 -21.42
CA ARG A 110 -12.25 -11.86 -20.03
C ARG A 110 -13.15 -11.01 -19.14
N ASN A 111 -14.28 -11.59 -18.73
CA ASN A 111 -15.16 -11.04 -17.69
C ASN A 111 -15.70 -12.16 -16.79
N ALA A 112 -16.26 -11.81 -15.64
CA ALA A 112 -16.71 -12.78 -14.63
C ALA A 112 -17.79 -13.76 -15.15
N VAL A 113 -18.61 -13.36 -16.13
CA VAL A 113 -19.63 -14.23 -16.73
C VAL A 113 -18.98 -15.24 -17.66
N ASN A 114 -18.09 -14.78 -18.55
CA ASN A 114 -17.36 -15.62 -19.49
C ASN A 114 -16.43 -16.60 -18.78
N GLU A 115 -15.71 -16.15 -17.75
CA GLU A 115 -14.84 -17.00 -16.95
C GLU A 115 -15.61 -18.15 -16.29
N GLN A 116 -16.80 -17.88 -15.74
CA GLN A 116 -17.67 -18.92 -15.18
C GLN A 116 -18.21 -19.90 -16.23
N MET A 117 -18.60 -19.41 -17.40
CA MET A 117 -19.05 -20.27 -18.50
C MET A 117 -17.92 -21.15 -19.02
N MET A 118 -16.73 -20.58 -19.20
CA MET A 118 -15.55 -21.31 -19.68
C MET A 118 -15.15 -22.41 -18.69
N LEU A 119 -15.08 -22.10 -17.39
CA LEU A 119 -14.78 -23.10 -16.36
C LEU A 119 -15.86 -24.20 -16.32
N TYR A 120 -17.13 -23.84 -16.46
CA TYR A 120 -18.22 -24.81 -16.51
C TYR A 120 -18.10 -25.75 -17.73
N VAL A 121 -17.94 -25.19 -18.94
CA VAL A 121 -17.82 -26.00 -20.17
C VAL A 121 -16.55 -26.85 -20.14
N LEU A 122 -15.42 -26.27 -19.72
CA LEU A 122 -14.15 -26.98 -19.55
C LEU A 122 -14.33 -28.17 -18.61
N SER A 123 -14.98 -27.98 -17.45
CA SER A 123 -15.22 -29.08 -16.51
C SER A 123 -16.04 -30.21 -17.12
N ARG A 124 -17.04 -29.88 -17.95
CA ARG A 124 -17.90 -30.87 -18.63
C ARG A 124 -17.15 -31.62 -19.74
N VAL A 125 -16.30 -30.92 -20.50
CA VAL A 125 -15.46 -31.52 -21.53
C VAL A 125 -14.41 -32.44 -20.90
N VAL A 126 -13.71 -31.98 -19.86
CA VAL A 126 -12.74 -32.81 -19.13
C VAL A 126 -13.43 -34.03 -18.50
N ALA A 127 -14.59 -33.83 -17.87
CA ALA A 127 -15.36 -34.94 -17.30
C ALA A 127 -15.94 -35.90 -18.36
N SER A 128 -15.94 -35.53 -19.65
CA SER A 128 -16.40 -36.41 -20.73
C SER A 128 -15.48 -37.62 -20.92
N PHE A 129 -14.17 -37.46 -20.66
CA PHE A 129 -13.14 -38.48 -20.82
C PHE A 129 -13.13 -39.56 -19.72
N ILE A 130 -13.95 -39.41 -18.67
CA ILE A 130 -14.05 -40.39 -17.58
C ILE A 130 -14.77 -41.65 -18.10
N PRO A 131 -14.28 -42.87 -17.79
CA PRO A 131 -14.95 -44.12 -18.14
C PRO A 131 -16.42 -44.13 -17.71
N ARG A 132 -17.30 -44.70 -18.54
CA ARG A 132 -18.74 -44.77 -18.29
C ARG A 132 -19.15 -46.11 -17.71
N GLN A 133 -20.26 -46.12 -16.97
CA GLN A 133 -20.86 -47.38 -16.53
C GLN A 133 -21.37 -48.18 -17.75
N PRO A 134 -21.21 -49.51 -17.76
CA PRO A 134 -21.86 -50.36 -18.76
C PRO A 134 -23.38 -50.32 -18.56
N THR A 135 -24.12 -50.19 -19.66
CA THR A 135 -25.57 -49.94 -19.66
C THR A 135 -26.35 -51.25 -19.66
N PRO A 136 -27.40 -51.42 -18.83
CA PRO A 136 -28.45 -52.39 -19.09
C PRO A 136 -29.27 -51.95 -20.34
N GLU A 137 -29.74 -52.90 -21.16
CA GLU A 137 -30.44 -52.65 -22.44
C GLU A 137 -31.71 -51.76 -22.36
N THR A 138 -32.15 -51.36 -21.17
CA THR A 138 -33.42 -50.65 -20.92
C THR A 138 -33.28 -49.13 -20.76
N VAL A 139 -32.10 -48.53 -20.95
CA VAL A 139 -31.93 -47.08 -20.81
C VAL A 139 -32.49 -46.35 -22.03
N ALA A 140 -33.44 -45.44 -21.77
CA ALA A 140 -34.10 -44.61 -22.79
C ALA A 140 -33.10 -43.92 -23.74
N LEU A 141 -33.35 -44.05 -25.05
CA LEU A 141 -32.55 -43.43 -26.11
C LEU A 141 -32.29 -41.94 -25.82
N GLY A 142 -31.02 -41.54 -25.84
CA GLY A 142 -30.61 -40.13 -25.83
C GLY A 142 -30.13 -39.55 -24.48
N LYS A 143 -30.08 -40.32 -23.40
CA LYS A 143 -29.44 -39.87 -22.14
C LYS A 143 -27.95 -40.26 -22.09
N PRO A 144 -27.04 -39.33 -21.72
CA PRO A 144 -25.63 -39.67 -21.53
C PRO A 144 -25.45 -40.70 -20.41
N HIS A 145 -24.57 -41.68 -20.62
CA HIS A 145 -24.22 -42.66 -19.59
C HIS A 145 -23.53 -41.98 -18.39
N PRO A 146 -23.88 -42.36 -17.15
CA PRO A 146 -23.19 -41.85 -15.97
C PRO A 146 -21.72 -42.31 -15.95
N PRO A 147 -20.82 -41.51 -15.35
CA PRO A 147 -19.44 -41.94 -15.15
C PRO A 147 -19.38 -43.15 -14.21
N ASN A 148 -18.38 -44.01 -14.42
CA ASN A 148 -18.08 -45.12 -13.54
C ASN A 148 -17.89 -44.60 -12.11
N SER A 149 -18.50 -45.29 -11.14
CA SER A 149 -18.53 -44.81 -9.75
C SER A 149 -17.14 -44.69 -9.15
N THR A 150 -16.25 -45.65 -9.39
CA THR A 150 -14.88 -45.65 -8.85
C THR A 150 -14.05 -44.53 -9.46
N ALA A 151 -14.12 -44.36 -10.78
CA ALA A 151 -13.41 -43.29 -11.48
C ALA A 151 -13.90 -41.90 -11.03
N PHE A 152 -15.21 -41.74 -10.84
CA PHE A 152 -15.79 -40.51 -10.31
C PHE A 152 -15.34 -40.22 -8.87
N SER A 153 -15.35 -41.23 -7.99
CA SER A 153 -14.91 -41.08 -6.60
C SER A 153 -13.44 -40.65 -6.52
N LEU A 154 -12.55 -41.25 -7.32
CA LEU A 154 -11.14 -40.87 -7.37
C LEU A 154 -10.98 -39.40 -7.79
N LEU A 155 -11.66 -38.99 -8.87
CA LEU A 155 -11.62 -37.61 -9.34
C LEU A 155 -12.16 -36.63 -8.29
N ALA A 156 -13.26 -36.97 -7.63
CA ALA A 156 -13.86 -36.15 -6.59
C ALA A 156 -12.87 -35.93 -5.43
N THR A 157 -12.24 -37.01 -4.94
CA THR A 157 -11.26 -36.95 -3.85
C THR A 157 -10.07 -36.07 -4.20
N LEU A 158 -9.46 -36.26 -5.38
CA LEU A 158 -8.31 -35.47 -5.82
C LEU A 158 -8.67 -33.99 -6.02
N THR A 159 -9.85 -33.72 -6.58
CA THR A 159 -10.34 -32.36 -6.83
C THR A 159 -10.56 -31.60 -5.53
N TRP A 160 -11.25 -32.21 -4.56
CA TRP A 160 -11.54 -31.57 -3.27
C TRP A 160 -10.27 -31.38 -2.43
N GLY A 161 -9.40 -32.40 -2.35
CA GLY A 161 -8.12 -32.28 -1.65
C GLY A 161 -7.26 -31.15 -2.21
N SER A 162 -7.20 -31.03 -3.54
CA SER A 162 -6.47 -29.96 -4.22
C SER A 162 -7.09 -28.58 -3.97
N ALA A 163 -8.42 -28.47 -4.00
CA ALA A 163 -9.11 -27.20 -3.76
C ALA A 163 -8.85 -26.66 -2.35
N VAL A 164 -8.93 -27.52 -1.32
CA VAL A 164 -8.63 -27.16 0.07
C VAL A 164 -7.15 -26.80 0.25
N TYR A 165 -6.23 -27.59 -0.31
CA TYR A 165 -4.80 -27.30 -0.25
C TYR A 165 -4.47 -25.93 -0.87
N LEU A 166 -4.99 -25.64 -2.06
CA LEU A 166 -4.75 -24.35 -2.73
C LEU A 166 -5.35 -23.18 -1.97
N PHE A 167 -6.48 -23.37 -1.29
CA PHE A 167 -7.11 -22.33 -0.48
C PHE A 167 -6.31 -21.97 0.77
N HIS A 168 -5.72 -22.95 1.45
CA HIS A 168 -4.88 -22.71 2.63
C HIS A 168 -3.45 -22.25 2.30
N SER A 169 -2.99 -22.47 1.07
CA SER A 169 -1.66 -22.03 0.63
C SER A 169 -1.57 -20.51 0.46
N LYS A 170 -0.74 -19.84 1.29
CA LYS A 170 -0.56 -18.37 1.29
C LYS A 170 -0.18 -17.80 -0.09
N THR A 171 0.65 -18.51 -0.86
CA THR A 171 1.15 -18.03 -2.16
C THR A 171 0.20 -18.34 -3.32
N ARG A 172 -0.60 -19.40 -3.20
CA ARG A 172 -1.44 -19.93 -4.29
C ARG A 172 -2.91 -19.52 -4.16
N ARG A 173 -3.39 -19.12 -2.98
CA ARG A 173 -4.78 -18.70 -2.77
C ARG A 173 -5.24 -17.60 -3.74
N GLN A 174 -4.35 -16.66 -4.07
CA GLN A 174 -4.62 -15.58 -5.03
C GLN A 174 -4.85 -16.04 -6.48
N THR A 175 -4.49 -17.29 -6.80
CA THR A 175 -4.70 -17.88 -8.14
C THR A 175 -6.06 -18.57 -8.28
N LEU A 176 -6.79 -18.74 -7.18
CA LEU A 176 -8.11 -19.35 -7.20
C LEU A 176 -9.19 -18.40 -7.73
N GLN A 177 -10.19 -18.97 -8.39
CA GLN A 177 -11.35 -18.23 -8.86
C GLN A 177 -12.08 -17.57 -7.67
N SER A 178 -12.43 -16.30 -7.82
CA SER A 178 -12.95 -15.45 -6.74
C SER A 178 -14.23 -15.99 -6.06
N GLY A 179 -15.13 -16.62 -6.84
CA GLY A 179 -16.35 -17.24 -6.30
C GLY A 179 -16.05 -18.43 -5.40
N MET A 180 -15.07 -19.26 -5.76
CA MET A 180 -14.60 -20.37 -4.93
C MET A 180 -13.95 -19.85 -3.65
N VAL A 181 -13.08 -18.82 -3.74
CA VAL A 181 -12.48 -18.19 -2.55
C VAL A 181 -13.53 -17.63 -1.60
N ASN A 182 -14.55 -16.94 -2.12
CA ASN A 182 -15.62 -16.37 -1.30
C ASN A 182 -16.45 -17.47 -0.62
N SER A 183 -16.78 -18.55 -1.34
CA SER A 183 -17.57 -19.65 -0.81
C SER A 183 -16.79 -20.41 0.28
N MET A 184 -15.51 -20.69 0.03
CA MET A 184 -14.66 -21.38 1.00
C MET A 184 -14.36 -20.51 2.22
N GLN A 185 -14.17 -19.20 2.04
CA GLN A 185 -14.06 -18.25 3.14
C GLN A 185 -15.34 -18.32 4.00
N TYR A 186 -16.52 -18.20 3.39
CA TYR A 186 -17.80 -18.29 4.09
C TYR A 186 -18.01 -19.62 4.83
N LEU A 187 -17.67 -20.74 4.20
CA LEU A 187 -17.92 -22.08 4.75
C LEU A 187 -16.91 -22.53 5.81
N TYR A 188 -15.63 -22.16 5.69
CA TYR A 188 -14.56 -22.73 6.50
C TYR A 188 -13.89 -21.73 7.45
N LEU A 189 -13.83 -20.46 7.07
CA LEU A 189 -13.14 -19.45 7.86
C LEU A 189 -14.15 -18.64 8.69
N ASP A 190 -15.26 -18.21 8.10
CA ASP A 190 -16.28 -17.42 8.80
C ASP A 190 -17.02 -18.24 9.84
N SER A 191 -17.19 -19.54 9.59
CA SER A 191 -17.83 -20.49 10.50
C SER A 191 -17.11 -20.61 11.84
N ASN A 192 -15.85 -20.17 11.94
CA ASN A 192 -15.09 -20.22 13.18
C ASN A 192 -15.45 -19.06 14.15
N TYR A 193 -16.34 -18.14 13.76
CA TYR A 193 -16.53 -16.88 14.48
C TYR A 193 -18.00 -16.46 14.62
N TRP A 194 -18.45 -16.25 15.85
CA TRP A 194 -19.78 -15.70 16.17
C TRP A 194 -19.71 -14.81 17.41
N SER A 195 -20.62 -13.83 17.51
CA SER A 195 -20.69 -12.88 18.63
C SER A 195 -22.06 -12.85 19.34
N SER A 196 -23.03 -13.62 18.84
CA SER A 196 -24.40 -13.73 19.36
C SER A 196 -25.07 -14.97 18.78
N LEU A 197 -26.19 -15.40 19.37
CA LEU A 197 -27.05 -16.46 18.80
C LEU A 197 -27.53 -16.13 17.39
N LYS A 198 -27.80 -14.85 17.12
CA LYS A 198 -28.18 -14.38 15.78
C LYS A 198 -27.04 -14.58 14.77
N THR A 199 -25.81 -14.29 15.15
CA THR A 199 -24.65 -14.47 14.26
C THR A 199 -24.19 -15.92 14.13
N LEU A 200 -24.54 -16.76 15.10
CA LEU A 200 -24.28 -18.19 15.05
C LEU A 200 -25.28 -18.93 14.13
N LEU A 201 -26.57 -18.56 14.20
CA LEU A 201 -27.64 -19.34 13.58
C LEU A 201 -28.26 -18.71 12.32
N TRP A 202 -28.12 -17.39 12.13
CA TRP A 202 -28.87 -16.68 11.09
C TRP A 202 -28.04 -15.77 10.19
N HIS A 203 -26.99 -15.11 10.70
CA HIS A 203 -26.29 -14.07 9.95
C HIS A 203 -24.77 -14.06 10.16
N ASN A 204 -23.97 -14.28 9.11
CA ASN A 204 -22.53 -14.04 9.20
C ASN A 204 -22.27 -12.53 9.32
N ASN A 205 -21.36 -12.15 10.23
CA ASN A 205 -20.91 -10.76 10.32
C ASN A 205 -20.17 -10.35 9.03
N ASP A 206 -20.33 -9.11 8.59
CA ASP A 206 -19.65 -8.59 7.39
C ASP A 206 -18.11 -8.62 7.57
N MET A 207 -17.49 -9.54 6.86
CA MET A 207 -16.38 -10.33 7.35
C MET A 207 -14.99 -9.69 7.15
N ARG A 208 -14.86 -8.63 6.33
CA ARG A 208 -13.64 -7.80 6.36
C ARG A 208 -13.52 -7.00 7.65
N THR A 209 -14.64 -6.56 8.19
CA THR A 209 -14.69 -5.82 9.45
C THR A 209 -14.46 -6.76 10.62
N SER A 210 -14.93 -8.01 10.54
CA SER A 210 -14.81 -9.01 11.62
C SER A 210 -13.45 -9.69 11.70
N PHE A 211 -12.83 -10.12 10.59
CA PHE A 211 -11.49 -10.73 10.64
C PHE A 211 -10.43 -9.74 11.14
N LEU A 212 -10.51 -8.50 10.66
CA LEU A 212 -9.71 -7.39 11.16
C LEU A 212 -10.08 -7.02 12.63
N ARG A 213 -11.31 -7.33 13.10
CA ARG A 213 -11.74 -7.22 14.51
C ARG A 213 -11.37 -8.45 15.35
N MET A 214 -10.62 -9.42 14.83
CA MET A 214 -10.16 -10.59 15.59
C MET A 214 -8.65 -10.69 15.66
N LEU A 215 -7.93 -10.18 14.66
CA LEU A 215 -6.49 -10.03 14.75
C LEU A 215 -6.15 -8.91 15.73
N GLN A 216 -5.37 -9.25 16.75
CA GLN A 216 -4.88 -8.30 17.72
C GLN A 216 -3.74 -7.49 17.08
N PRO A 217 -3.80 -6.15 17.09
CA PRO A 217 -2.71 -5.34 16.59
C PRO A 217 -1.46 -5.60 17.41
N ARG A 218 -0.29 -5.49 16.78
CA ARG A 218 0.99 -5.53 17.49
C ARG A 218 1.58 -4.15 17.53
N ALA A 219 2.23 -3.80 18.63
CA ALA A 219 2.85 -2.50 18.81
C ALA A 219 4.19 -2.61 19.52
N ILE A 220 5.11 -1.72 19.17
CA ILE A 220 6.30 -1.44 19.95
C ILE A 220 5.93 -0.44 21.04
N THR A 221 6.12 -0.83 22.30
CA THR A 221 5.69 -0.09 23.49
C THR A 221 6.78 -0.01 24.55
N TYR A 222 6.60 0.86 25.54
CA TYR A 222 7.36 0.89 26.78
C TYR A 222 6.46 1.29 27.95
N THR A 223 6.78 0.79 29.14
CA THR A 223 6.08 1.14 30.40
C THR A 223 6.87 2.16 31.21
N GLU A 224 8.19 2.25 31.00
CA GLU A 224 9.09 3.18 31.66
C GLU A 224 10.05 3.83 30.66
N LYS A 225 10.57 5.01 31.03
CA LYS A 225 11.56 5.74 30.21
C LYS A 225 12.94 5.15 30.41
N GLY A 226 13.76 5.17 29.36
CA GLY A 226 15.14 4.70 29.44
C GLY A 226 15.77 4.47 28.07
N ALA A 227 16.90 3.76 28.06
CA ALA A 227 17.58 3.40 26.82
C ALA A 227 16.65 2.54 25.93
N PRO A 228 16.41 2.91 24.65
CA PRO A 228 15.43 2.24 23.80
C PRO A 228 15.61 0.71 23.71
N ALA A 229 16.84 0.22 23.57
CA ALA A 229 17.13 -1.21 23.52
C ALA A 229 16.75 -1.96 24.82
N SER A 230 16.76 -1.27 25.97
CA SER A 230 16.47 -1.86 27.28
C SER A 230 14.98 -1.83 27.62
N VAL A 231 14.26 -0.78 27.22
CA VAL A 231 12.86 -0.56 27.67
C VAL A 231 11.80 -0.91 26.64
N LEU A 232 12.13 -0.88 25.34
CA LEU A 232 11.14 -1.18 24.30
C LEU A 232 10.78 -2.67 24.27
N ARG A 233 9.50 -2.95 24.10
CA ARG A 233 8.91 -4.29 24.01
C ARG A 233 7.90 -4.33 22.88
N VAL A 234 7.83 -5.45 22.17
CA VAL A 234 6.68 -5.74 21.30
C VAL A 234 5.58 -6.33 22.17
N LYS A 235 4.37 -5.79 22.03
CA LYS A 235 3.20 -6.23 22.79
C LYS A 235 2.02 -6.39 21.85
N THR A 236 1.29 -7.47 22.03
CA THR A 236 -0.01 -7.70 21.41
C THR A 236 -1.07 -6.85 22.12
N LEU A 237 -1.79 -6.02 21.35
CA LEU A 237 -2.78 -5.06 21.84
C LEU A 237 -4.19 -5.65 21.81
N PRO A 238 -5.14 -5.10 22.59
CA PRO A 238 -6.55 -5.44 22.48
C PRO A 238 -7.07 -5.21 21.06
N THR A 239 -8.04 -6.03 20.66
CA THR A 239 -8.56 -5.94 19.31
C THR A 239 -9.32 -4.64 19.05
N LEU A 240 -9.14 -4.08 17.86
CA LEU A 240 -9.76 -2.80 17.51
C LEU A 240 -11.26 -2.97 17.22
N ALA A 241 -12.07 -2.11 17.81
CA ALA A 241 -13.47 -1.92 17.43
C ALA A 241 -13.59 -1.36 15.99
N ALA A 242 -14.81 -1.29 15.45
CA ALA A 242 -15.03 -0.52 14.22
C ALA A 242 -14.85 0.98 14.48
N PRO A 243 -14.40 1.74 13.46
CA PRO A 243 -14.31 3.19 13.58
C PRO A 243 -15.70 3.80 13.83
N THR A 244 -15.77 4.66 14.84
CA THR A 244 -16.97 5.46 15.16
C THR A 244 -16.99 6.78 14.37
N THR A 245 -17.96 7.66 14.64
CA THR A 245 -18.10 8.94 13.93
C THR A 245 -16.78 9.73 13.91
N GLY A 246 -16.36 10.15 12.72
CA GLY A 246 -15.12 10.92 12.50
C GLY A 246 -13.82 10.10 12.57
N GLN A 247 -13.88 8.81 12.90
CA GLN A 247 -12.70 7.94 12.99
C GLN A 247 -12.44 7.18 11.70
N ILE A 248 -11.21 6.73 11.56
CA ILE A 248 -10.75 5.80 10.53
C ILE A 248 -10.00 4.65 11.18
N ARG A 249 -10.06 3.49 10.54
CA ARG A 249 -9.13 2.40 10.80
C ARG A 249 -8.01 2.47 9.78
N VAL A 250 -6.77 2.47 10.25
CA VAL A 250 -5.57 2.43 9.41
C VAL A 250 -4.77 1.17 9.71
N LYS A 251 -4.21 0.57 8.64
CA LYS A 251 -3.11 -0.39 8.74
C LYS A 251 -1.82 0.34 8.36
N PHE A 252 -0.86 0.41 9.27
CA PHE A 252 0.44 0.96 8.94
C PHE A 252 1.18 0.01 7.99
N LEU A 253 1.75 0.55 6.91
CA LEU A 253 2.56 -0.23 5.98
C LEU A 253 4.02 -0.21 6.44
N LEU A 254 4.53 1.00 6.72
CA LEU A 254 5.89 1.21 7.20
C LEU A 254 5.94 2.42 8.14
N SER A 255 6.71 2.29 9.21
CA SER A 255 6.91 3.35 10.19
C SER A 255 8.40 3.51 10.53
N PRO A 256 9.04 4.64 10.19
CA PRO A 256 10.46 4.82 10.45
C PRO A 256 10.80 5.04 11.92
N ALA A 257 12.04 4.67 12.27
CA ALA A 257 12.66 4.98 13.54
C ALA A 257 13.50 6.26 13.45
N ASN A 258 12.98 7.39 13.95
CA ASN A 258 13.68 8.68 13.94
C ASN A 258 14.33 8.98 15.31
N PRO A 259 15.37 9.84 15.36
CA PRO A 259 15.99 10.25 16.62
C PRO A 259 15.02 10.86 17.64
N ALA A 260 14.00 11.59 17.17
CA ALA A 260 12.97 12.15 18.04
C ALA A 260 12.16 11.06 18.76
N ASP A 261 11.89 9.94 18.10
CA ASP A 261 11.17 8.81 18.73
C ASP A 261 12.00 8.22 19.86
N MET A 262 13.31 8.06 19.65
CA MET A 262 14.25 7.58 20.69
C MET A 262 14.31 8.55 21.86
N ASN A 263 14.40 9.85 21.60
CA ASN A 263 14.44 10.88 22.65
C ASN A 263 13.14 10.91 23.48
N VAL A 264 11.99 10.59 22.88
CA VAL A 264 10.72 10.45 23.61
C VAL A 264 10.77 9.25 24.56
N VAL A 265 11.32 8.12 24.11
CA VAL A 265 11.50 6.92 24.94
C VAL A 265 12.50 7.17 26.07
N GLU A 266 13.58 7.91 25.81
CA GLU A 266 14.57 8.32 26.81
C GLU A 266 14.03 9.36 27.82
N GLY A 267 12.93 10.04 27.50
CA GLY A 267 12.33 11.07 28.36
C GLY A 267 12.98 12.46 28.24
N VAL A 268 13.83 12.68 27.24
CA VAL A 268 14.54 13.95 27.01
C VAL A 268 13.89 14.81 25.92
N TYR A 269 12.71 14.43 25.44
CA TYR A 269 11.93 15.15 24.43
C TYR A 269 10.64 15.71 25.03
N PRO A 270 10.20 16.94 24.68
CA PRO A 270 9.06 17.59 25.31
C PRO A 270 7.68 17.03 24.91
N ALA A 271 7.63 16.06 24.00
CA ALA A 271 6.38 15.43 23.55
C ALA A 271 6.10 14.13 24.30
N ARG A 272 4.82 13.81 24.47
CA ARG A 272 4.36 12.58 25.12
C ARG A 272 3.77 11.63 24.08
N ALA A 273 4.13 10.35 24.21
CA ALA A 273 3.50 9.27 23.47
C ALA A 273 2.07 9.04 23.98
N PRO A 274 1.14 8.59 23.13
CA PRO A 274 -0.16 8.12 23.58
C PRO A 274 0.01 6.78 24.29
N SER A 275 -0.88 6.49 25.23
CA SER A 275 -0.84 5.25 26.01
C SER A 275 -2.07 4.39 25.74
N VAL A 276 -1.90 3.07 25.85
CA VAL A 276 -2.96 2.06 25.81
C VAL A 276 -2.82 1.16 27.03
N GLU A 277 -3.94 0.78 27.63
CA GLU A 277 -3.95 -0.17 28.74
C GLU A 277 -3.99 -1.60 28.20
N VAL A 278 -3.09 -2.45 28.68
CA VAL A 278 -3.03 -3.88 28.36
C VAL A 278 -2.76 -4.63 29.66
N ASP A 279 -3.62 -5.60 30.00
CA ASP A 279 -3.49 -6.42 31.21
C ASP A 279 -3.33 -5.58 32.50
N GLY A 280 -4.06 -4.45 32.61
CA GLY A 280 -4.01 -3.54 33.76
C GLY A 280 -2.74 -2.66 33.84
N THR A 281 -1.89 -2.69 32.81
CA THR A 281 -0.66 -1.90 32.72
C THR A 281 -0.77 -0.88 31.59
N ALA A 282 -0.35 0.38 31.85
CA ALA A 282 -0.31 1.41 30.83
C ALA A 282 0.97 1.31 29.96
N HIS A 283 0.78 1.05 28.67
CA HIS A 283 1.84 0.95 27.67
C HIS A 283 1.87 2.20 26.79
N SER A 284 3.00 2.90 26.73
CA SER A 284 3.21 4.02 25.81
C SER A 284 3.51 3.51 24.40
N LEU A 285 2.80 4.02 23.38
CA LEU A 285 2.94 3.63 21.98
C LEU A 285 4.04 4.44 21.28
N CYS A 286 5.01 3.77 20.66
CA CYS A 286 6.13 4.44 19.98
C CYS A 286 5.79 4.91 18.57
N GLY A 287 6.56 5.89 18.09
CA GLY A 287 6.55 6.31 16.69
C GLY A 287 5.73 7.57 16.41
N THR A 288 6.35 8.49 15.66
CA THR A 288 5.75 9.75 15.22
C THR A 288 5.31 9.71 13.76
N GLU A 289 6.10 9.04 12.93
CA GLU A 289 6.03 9.11 11.47
C GLU A 289 5.69 7.72 10.92
N GLY A 290 4.99 7.67 9.79
CA GLY A 290 4.67 6.43 9.08
C GLY A 290 3.60 6.65 8.02
N VAL A 291 3.45 5.66 7.14
CA VAL A 291 2.38 5.61 6.15
C VAL A 291 1.34 4.58 6.56
N GLY A 292 0.10 5.02 6.68
CA GLY A 292 -1.07 4.19 6.90
C GLY A 292 -1.87 4.01 5.62
N ARG A 293 -2.42 2.82 5.41
CA ARG A 293 -3.48 2.57 4.44
C ARG A 293 -4.82 2.53 5.16
N VAL A 294 -5.78 3.33 4.73
CA VAL A 294 -7.14 3.32 5.28
C VAL A 294 -7.80 1.97 4.99
N GLU A 295 -8.29 1.28 6.01
CA GLU A 295 -9.01 0.01 5.87
C GLU A 295 -10.52 0.21 5.96
N ALA A 296 -10.96 1.09 6.86
CA ALA A 296 -12.36 1.41 7.08
C ALA A 296 -12.50 2.87 7.52
N VAL A 297 -13.67 3.45 7.26
CA VAL A 297 -14.03 4.80 7.67
C VAL A 297 -15.31 4.75 8.49
N GLY A 298 -15.37 5.55 9.55
CA GLY A 298 -16.55 5.71 10.38
C GLY A 298 -17.53 6.72 9.79
N GLU A 299 -18.65 6.90 10.48
CA GLU A 299 -19.71 7.83 10.05
C GLU A 299 -19.19 9.28 9.91
N GLY A 300 -19.69 10.02 8.93
CA GLY A 300 -19.32 11.42 8.69
C GLY A 300 -17.99 11.64 7.95
N VAL A 301 -17.13 10.63 7.81
CA VAL A 301 -15.86 10.76 7.08
C VAL A 301 -16.10 10.67 5.57
N ARG A 302 -15.93 11.79 4.86
CA ARG A 302 -16.10 11.87 3.39
C ARG A 302 -14.81 12.12 2.61
N SER A 303 -13.77 12.65 3.28
CA SER A 303 -12.49 13.02 2.67
C SER A 303 -11.55 11.83 2.42
N LEU A 304 -11.81 10.70 3.07
CA LEU A 304 -10.98 9.49 3.01
C LEU A 304 -11.82 8.28 2.61
N ARG A 305 -11.19 7.33 1.93
CA ARG A 305 -11.80 6.06 1.49
C ARG A 305 -10.86 4.90 1.75
N PRO A 306 -11.38 3.66 1.88
CA PRO A 306 -10.53 2.48 1.95
C PRO A 306 -9.52 2.43 0.80
N SER A 307 -8.30 2.02 1.11
CA SER A 307 -7.09 2.00 0.25
C SER A 307 -6.37 3.33 0.07
N ASP A 308 -6.92 4.46 0.53
CA ASP A 308 -6.18 5.73 0.54
C ASP A 308 -4.93 5.61 1.43
N TRP A 309 -3.81 6.17 0.97
CA TRP A 309 -2.60 6.30 1.78
C TRP A 309 -2.65 7.63 2.53
N VAL A 310 -2.31 7.55 3.82
CA VAL A 310 -2.31 8.68 4.73
C VAL A 310 -1.02 8.73 5.54
N VAL A 311 -0.57 9.93 5.84
CA VAL A 311 0.53 10.19 6.78
C VAL A 311 0.03 10.95 8.00
N MET A 312 0.80 10.93 9.08
CA MET A 312 0.40 11.57 10.33
C MET A 312 0.41 13.09 10.16
N GLY A 313 -0.75 13.72 10.35
CA GLY A 313 -0.93 15.18 10.32
C GLY A 313 -0.76 15.83 11.70
N ARG A 314 -0.43 15.02 12.73
CA ARG A 314 -0.07 15.42 14.09
C ARG A 314 1.08 14.54 14.59
N SER A 315 1.91 15.08 15.46
CA SER A 315 3.02 14.36 16.09
C SER A 315 2.52 13.36 17.14
N GLN A 316 3.30 12.30 17.40
CA GLN A 316 3.07 11.31 18.47
C GLN A 316 1.72 10.59 18.39
N LEU A 317 1.36 10.02 17.24
CA LEU A 317 0.18 9.15 17.10
C LEU A 317 0.45 7.67 17.37
N GLY A 318 1.68 7.30 17.73
CA GLY A 318 2.08 5.93 18.02
C GLY A 318 2.04 5.07 16.75
N THR A 319 2.95 5.32 15.80
CA THR A 319 2.93 4.68 14.48
C THR A 319 3.61 3.33 14.42
N TRP A 320 4.38 2.93 15.43
CA TRP A 320 5.07 1.63 15.48
C TRP A 320 4.11 0.54 15.94
N ARG A 321 3.03 0.36 15.18
CA ARG A 321 2.02 -0.67 15.38
C ARG A 321 1.41 -1.07 14.04
N SER A 322 0.85 -2.27 13.94
CA SER A 322 0.26 -2.79 12.70
C SER A 322 -1.02 -2.07 12.30
N SER A 323 -1.90 -1.82 13.27
CA SER A 323 -3.22 -1.21 13.02
C SER A 323 -3.61 -0.22 14.12
N ALA A 324 -4.43 0.77 13.75
CA ALA A 324 -4.95 1.78 14.69
C ALA A 324 -6.33 2.34 14.31
N LEU A 325 -7.07 2.78 15.33
CA LEU A 325 -8.15 3.75 15.17
C LEU A 325 -7.58 5.14 15.37
N LEU A 326 -7.80 6.03 14.39
CA LEU A 326 -7.35 7.42 14.42
C LEU A 326 -8.50 8.35 14.03
N ASP A 327 -8.45 9.60 14.47
CA ASP A 327 -9.37 10.63 13.97
C ASP A 327 -9.00 10.99 12.54
N ALA A 328 -9.98 11.10 11.64
CA ALA A 328 -9.73 11.46 10.24
C ALA A 328 -9.02 12.82 10.09
N ALA A 329 -9.24 13.75 11.02
CA ALA A 329 -8.59 15.07 11.05
C ALA A 329 -7.11 15.04 11.50
N SER A 330 -6.66 13.92 12.08
CA SER A 330 -5.28 13.73 12.57
C SER A 330 -4.32 13.24 11.48
N VAL A 331 -4.81 12.93 10.29
CA VAL A 331 -4.03 12.42 9.17
C VAL A 331 -4.12 13.32 7.93
N THR A 332 -3.20 13.14 7.00
CA THR A 332 -3.18 13.83 5.71
C THR A 332 -3.13 12.80 4.60
N LYS A 333 -4.07 12.88 3.66
CA LYS A 333 -4.11 12.02 2.48
C LYS A 333 -2.94 12.35 1.55
N LEU A 334 -2.24 11.34 1.08
CA LEU A 334 -1.23 11.49 0.04
C LEU A 334 -1.89 11.48 -1.35
N PRO A 335 -1.41 12.31 -2.29
CA PRO A 335 -1.77 12.17 -3.70
C PRO A 335 -1.41 10.78 -4.23
N ALA A 336 -2.27 10.22 -5.09
CA ALA A 336 -1.97 8.97 -5.75
C ALA A 336 -0.88 9.20 -6.82
N SER A 337 0.22 8.48 -6.72
CA SER A 337 1.34 8.57 -7.67
C SER A 337 1.99 7.20 -7.84
N PRO A 338 2.30 6.77 -9.08
CA PRO A 338 3.01 5.51 -9.31
C PRO A 338 4.48 5.55 -8.85
N ALA A 339 5.07 6.73 -8.69
CA ALA A 339 6.44 6.90 -8.19
C ALA A 339 6.53 6.84 -6.64
N LEU A 340 5.39 6.97 -5.97
CA LEU A 340 5.31 7.01 -4.51
C LEU A 340 5.32 5.58 -3.93
N THR A 341 6.50 5.13 -3.52
CA THR A 341 6.70 3.86 -2.84
C THR A 341 6.26 3.93 -1.36
N PRO A 342 6.07 2.78 -0.67
CA PRO A 342 5.83 2.77 0.76
C PRO A 342 6.94 3.44 1.57
N VAL A 343 8.21 3.30 1.16
CA VAL A 343 9.36 3.91 1.84
C VAL A 343 9.35 5.43 1.70
N HIS A 344 9.08 5.94 0.49
CA HIS A 344 8.87 7.37 0.27
C HIS A 344 7.76 7.88 1.18
N ALA A 345 6.57 7.28 1.12
CA ALA A 345 5.42 7.70 1.90
C ALA A 345 5.67 7.64 3.41
N ALA A 346 6.35 6.60 3.90
CA ALA A 346 6.66 6.41 5.31
C ALA A 346 7.64 7.44 5.86
N THR A 347 8.44 8.08 5.02
CA THR A 347 9.46 9.06 5.42
C THR A 347 9.16 10.48 4.93
N LEU A 348 7.94 10.69 4.43
CA LEU A 348 7.51 11.93 3.77
C LEU A 348 7.16 13.03 4.76
N ALA A 349 6.62 12.71 5.94
CA ALA A 349 5.96 13.70 6.78
C ALA A 349 6.93 14.54 7.63
N ILE A 350 8.15 14.07 7.91
CA ILE A 350 9.09 14.77 8.80
C ILE A 350 10.30 15.31 8.03
N ASN A 351 11.12 14.43 7.45
CA ASN A 351 12.45 14.86 6.99
C ASN A 351 12.42 15.79 5.76
N PRO A 352 11.73 15.46 4.66
CA PRO A 352 11.67 16.35 3.49
C PRO A 352 10.96 17.69 3.78
N PRO A 353 9.82 17.73 4.48
CA PRO A 353 9.20 18.98 4.92
C PRO A 353 10.12 19.84 5.78
N THR A 354 10.86 19.24 6.70
CA THR A 354 11.84 19.95 7.54
C THR A 354 12.91 20.62 6.67
N ALA A 355 13.49 19.88 5.73
CA ALA A 355 14.48 20.44 4.80
C ALA A 355 13.88 21.57 3.94
N LEU A 356 12.70 21.35 3.37
CA LEU A 356 12.03 22.29 2.47
C LEU A 356 11.67 23.61 3.17
N ARG A 357 11.12 23.55 4.39
CA ARG A 357 10.78 24.74 5.17
C ARG A 357 12.03 25.51 5.61
N MET A 358 13.07 24.81 6.07
CA MET A 358 14.32 25.47 6.42
C MET A 358 14.99 26.19 5.25
N LEU A 359 14.90 25.63 4.03
CA LEU A 359 15.44 26.26 2.82
C LEU A 359 14.63 27.47 2.31
N ARG A 360 13.39 27.66 2.78
CA ARG A 360 12.48 28.70 2.25
C ARG A 360 12.07 29.76 3.24
N ASP A 361 11.94 29.41 4.52
CA ASP A 361 11.21 30.25 5.48
C ASP A 361 12.10 31.26 6.20
N PHE A 362 13.44 31.12 6.10
CA PHE A 362 14.38 31.91 6.90
C PHE A 362 15.15 32.96 6.09
N THR A 363 15.57 32.62 4.87
CA THR A 363 16.22 33.56 3.97
C THR A 363 15.84 33.27 2.53
N ARG A 364 15.87 34.30 1.69
CA ARG A 364 15.57 34.16 0.27
C ARG A 364 16.78 33.59 -0.45
N LEU A 365 16.70 32.32 -0.85
CA LEU A 365 17.71 31.68 -1.69
C LEU A 365 17.33 31.84 -3.17
N SER A 366 18.26 32.33 -3.98
CA SER A 366 18.18 32.30 -5.43
C SER A 366 18.98 31.12 -6.00
N ARG A 367 18.88 30.89 -7.30
CA ARG A 367 19.83 30.00 -7.99
C ARG A 367 21.26 30.48 -7.69
N SER A 368 22.16 29.52 -7.49
CA SER A 368 23.56 29.71 -7.11
C SER A 368 23.80 30.29 -5.70
N SER A 369 22.77 30.51 -4.89
CA SER A 369 22.97 30.78 -3.45
C SER A 369 23.62 29.58 -2.75
N TRP A 370 24.21 29.84 -1.59
CA TRP A 370 24.89 28.83 -0.78
C TRP A 370 24.17 28.52 0.53
N VAL A 371 24.21 27.25 0.92
CA VAL A 371 23.77 26.76 2.22
C VAL A 371 24.85 25.88 2.81
N VAL A 372 25.13 26.03 4.09
CA VAL A 372 25.97 25.08 4.84
C VAL A 372 25.10 24.28 5.80
N GLN A 373 25.43 23.00 6.00
CA GLN A 373 24.72 22.18 6.98
C GLN A 373 25.62 21.23 7.77
N THR A 374 25.26 20.96 9.01
CA THR A 374 25.81 19.86 9.80
C THR A 374 24.95 18.61 9.69
N GLY A 375 25.53 17.44 9.96
CA GLY A 375 24.78 16.18 9.98
C GLY A 375 24.24 15.77 8.60
N ALA A 376 25.01 16.01 7.53
CA ALA A 376 24.56 15.80 6.16
C ALA A 376 24.20 14.34 5.81
N THR A 377 24.70 13.36 6.58
CA THR A 377 24.30 11.96 6.47
C THR A 377 23.01 11.62 7.22
N SER A 378 22.26 12.61 7.71
CA SER A 378 20.94 12.39 8.32
C SER A 378 19.86 12.32 7.23
N GLY A 379 18.64 11.90 7.59
CA GLY A 379 17.51 11.92 6.66
C GLY A 379 17.14 13.34 6.21
N VAL A 380 17.19 14.31 7.14
CA VAL A 380 17.02 15.74 6.80
C VAL A 380 18.16 16.21 5.91
N GLY A 381 19.42 15.88 6.26
CA GLY A 381 20.59 16.34 5.51
C GLY A 381 20.62 15.88 4.06
N ARG A 382 20.25 14.62 3.80
CA ARG A 382 20.08 14.10 2.43
C ARG A 382 18.93 14.77 1.68
N ALA A 383 17.83 15.12 2.37
CA ALA A 383 16.75 15.87 1.77
C ALA A 383 17.16 17.31 1.44
N VAL A 384 17.92 17.99 2.32
CA VAL A 384 18.49 19.32 2.05
C VAL A 384 19.34 19.30 0.79
N ILE A 385 20.25 18.33 0.64
CA ILE A 385 21.11 18.21 -0.54
C ILE A 385 20.28 18.13 -1.83
N GLN A 386 19.32 17.21 -1.86
CA GLN A 386 18.51 16.92 -3.03
C GLN A 386 17.57 18.08 -3.39
N ILE A 387 16.91 18.65 -2.40
CA ILE A 387 16.01 19.79 -2.59
C ILE A 387 16.78 21.05 -3.00
N ALA A 388 17.93 21.32 -2.36
CA ALA A 388 18.80 22.43 -2.75
C ALA A 388 19.28 22.29 -4.20
N ARG A 389 19.70 21.08 -4.62
CA ARG A 389 20.03 20.80 -6.02
C ARG A 389 18.86 21.12 -6.96
N ALA A 390 17.65 20.68 -6.64
CA ALA A 390 16.45 20.96 -7.43
C ALA A 390 16.14 22.47 -7.51
N MET A 391 16.46 23.23 -6.46
CA MET A 391 16.36 24.69 -6.41
C MET A 391 17.52 25.41 -7.14
N GLY A 392 18.57 24.68 -7.55
CA GLY A 392 19.79 25.27 -8.09
C GLY A 392 20.68 25.95 -7.06
N VAL A 393 20.57 25.56 -5.78
CA VAL A 393 21.33 26.06 -4.63
C VAL A 393 22.52 25.15 -4.35
N HIS A 394 23.68 25.73 -4.06
CA HIS A 394 24.90 25.02 -3.71
C HIS A 394 24.98 24.68 -2.23
N THR A 395 25.62 23.56 -1.88
CA THR A 395 25.68 23.07 -0.50
C THR A 395 27.09 22.75 -0.02
N VAL A 396 27.43 23.22 1.18
CA VAL A 396 28.58 22.76 1.97
C VAL A 396 28.07 21.82 3.06
N ASN A 397 28.53 20.59 3.07
CA ASN A 397 27.93 19.50 3.83
C ASN A 397 28.93 18.93 4.83
N LEU A 398 28.68 19.07 6.13
CA LEU A 398 29.53 18.51 7.16
C LEU A 398 29.06 17.11 7.56
N VAL A 399 30.00 16.17 7.57
CA VAL A 399 29.79 14.77 7.99
C VAL A 399 30.77 14.41 9.10
N ARG A 400 30.49 13.33 9.83
CA ARG A 400 31.50 12.74 10.73
C ARG A 400 32.43 11.83 9.93
N GLU A 401 33.71 11.84 10.28
CA GLU A 401 34.66 10.82 9.85
C GLU A 401 34.17 9.42 10.29
N ARG A 402 34.39 8.42 9.43
CA ARG A 402 34.03 7.02 9.69
C ARG A 402 35.24 6.25 10.21
N ARG A 403 35.04 4.97 10.55
CA ARG A 403 36.12 4.15 11.15
C ARG A 403 37.34 4.04 10.24
N THR A 404 37.13 4.07 8.93
CA THR A 404 38.20 4.03 7.93
C THR A 404 38.04 5.16 6.92
N GLN A 405 39.16 5.60 6.33
CA GLN A 405 39.16 6.61 5.27
C GLN A 405 38.26 6.20 4.09
N GLN A 406 38.32 4.93 3.68
CA GLN A 406 37.48 4.39 2.61
C GLN A 406 35.97 4.54 2.91
N GLN A 407 35.54 4.32 4.16
CA GLN A 407 34.14 4.53 4.54
C GLN A 407 33.76 6.01 4.55
N THR A 408 34.68 6.89 4.94
CA THR A 408 34.48 8.34 4.86
C THR A 408 34.33 8.79 3.41
N ASP A 409 35.20 8.32 2.52
CA ASP A 409 35.18 8.66 1.10
C ASP A 409 33.92 8.12 0.40
N ALA A 410 33.51 6.88 0.71
CA ALA A 410 32.27 6.31 0.19
C ALA A 410 31.04 7.16 0.56
N VAL A 411 30.99 7.68 1.78
CA VAL A 411 29.91 8.59 2.21
C VAL A 411 30.01 9.94 1.50
N LYS A 412 31.22 10.49 1.31
CA LYS A 412 31.40 11.74 0.56
C LYS A 412 30.91 11.59 -0.89
N GLU A 413 31.24 10.49 -1.55
CA GLU A 413 30.79 10.19 -2.92
C GLU A 413 29.28 9.92 -2.99
N GLU A 414 28.70 9.19 -2.03
CA GLU A 414 27.24 9.02 -1.91
C GLU A 414 26.52 10.38 -1.86
N LEU A 415 26.97 11.30 -1.01
CA LEU A 415 26.34 12.62 -0.88
C LEU A 415 26.52 13.47 -2.13
N LYS A 416 27.68 13.39 -2.81
CA LYS A 416 27.88 14.07 -4.10
C LYS A 416 26.94 13.54 -5.18
N ALA A 417 26.73 12.22 -5.23
CA ALA A 417 25.78 11.60 -6.16
C ALA A 417 24.34 12.11 -5.94
N LEU A 418 23.97 12.38 -4.69
CA LEU A 418 22.69 13.01 -4.35
C LEU A 418 22.61 14.50 -4.74
N GLY A 419 23.75 15.18 -4.93
CA GLY A 419 23.80 16.59 -5.33
C GLY A 419 24.66 17.50 -4.46
N ALA A 420 25.40 16.97 -3.49
CA ALA A 420 26.23 17.80 -2.61
C ALA A 420 27.32 18.50 -3.42
N THR A 421 27.48 19.82 -3.24
CA THR A 421 28.53 20.60 -3.94
C THR A 421 29.89 20.36 -3.30
N HIS A 422 29.98 20.55 -2.00
CA HIS A 422 31.18 20.23 -1.22
C HIS A 422 30.82 19.42 0.04
N VAL A 423 31.71 18.50 0.41
CA VAL A 423 31.56 17.67 1.61
C VAL A 423 32.87 17.71 2.41
N LEU A 424 32.76 18.10 3.68
CA LEU A 424 33.88 18.19 4.62
C LEU A 424 33.57 17.33 5.85
N THR A 425 34.58 16.83 6.54
CA THR A 425 34.36 16.21 7.85
C THR A 425 34.38 17.25 8.98
N ASN A 426 33.68 16.96 10.07
CA ASN A 426 33.74 17.76 11.30
C ASN A 426 35.19 17.84 11.82
N GLU A 427 35.94 16.75 11.68
CA GLU A 427 37.33 16.62 12.10
C GLU A 427 38.26 17.51 11.26
N GLU A 428 38.01 17.65 9.95
CA GLU A 428 38.73 18.61 9.08
C GLU A 428 38.51 20.05 9.56
N VAL A 429 37.28 20.41 9.94
CA VAL A 429 36.92 21.74 10.46
C VAL A 429 37.67 22.06 11.75
N VAL A 430 37.73 21.11 12.68
CA VAL A 430 38.36 21.33 14.00
C VAL A 430 39.89 21.34 13.88
N ARG A 431 40.47 20.45 13.07
CA ARG A 431 41.92 20.29 12.91
C ARG A 431 42.58 21.52 12.30
N ASP A 432 41.94 22.12 11.30
CA ASP A 432 42.46 23.33 10.62
C ASP A 432 41.32 24.28 10.24
N SER A 433 40.75 24.90 11.26
CA SER A 433 39.62 25.82 11.08
C SER A 433 39.97 27.02 10.19
N LYS A 434 41.21 27.52 10.21
CA LYS A 434 41.63 28.65 9.35
C LYS A 434 41.57 28.28 7.88
N ARG A 435 42.14 27.12 7.50
CA ARG A 435 42.09 26.61 6.13
C ARG A 435 40.66 26.34 5.69
N VAL A 436 39.86 25.68 6.52
CA VAL A 436 38.46 25.35 6.17
C VAL A 436 37.61 26.60 6.00
N ARG A 437 37.74 27.60 6.90
CA ARG A 437 37.04 28.88 6.73
C ARG A 437 37.44 29.58 5.43
N SER A 438 38.72 29.54 5.07
CA SER A 438 39.22 30.12 3.81
C SER A 438 38.67 29.39 2.59
N LEU A 439 38.58 28.05 2.62
CA LEU A 439 37.97 27.25 1.56
C LEU A 439 36.50 27.61 1.37
N ILE A 440 35.72 27.65 2.47
CA ILE A 440 34.31 28.00 2.42
C ILE A 440 34.12 29.43 1.89
N ALA A 441 34.91 30.40 2.38
CA ALA A 441 34.87 31.77 1.88
C ALA A 441 35.17 31.86 0.38
N ASN A 442 36.15 31.09 -0.12
CA ASN A 442 36.46 31.05 -1.55
C ASN A 442 35.35 30.41 -2.39
N TRP A 443 34.74 29.31 -1.93
CA TRP A 443 33.63 28.67 -2.67
C TRP A 443 32.40 29.56 -2.73
N THR A 444 32.07 30.16 -1.59
CA THR A 444 30.86 30.98 -1.41
C THR A 444 31.03 32.42 -1.87
N GLN A 445 32.25 32.84 -2.23
CA GLN A 445 32.62 34.24 -2.42
C GLN A 445 32.23 35.11 -1.20
N SER A 446 32.36 34.52 -0.01
CA SER A 446 31.94 35.08 1.29
C SER A 446 30.45 35.42 1.40
N ASP A 447 29.60 34.91 0.51
CA ASP A 447 28.15 34.98 0.60
C ASP A 447 27.54 33.63 1.00
N LEU A 448 27.32 33.45 2.30
CA LEU A 448 26.76 32.24 2.88
C LEU A 448 25.57 32.60 3.80
N PRO A 449 24.36 32.79 3.24
CA PRO A 449 23.23 33.38 3.95
C PRO A 449 22.49 32.42 4.90
N LEU A 450 22.78 31.12 4.84
CA LEU A 450 22.04 30.10 5.61
C LEU A 450 22.95 28.98 6.12
N PHE A 451 22.84 28.70 7.42
CA PHE A 451 23.43 27.53 8.08
C PHE A 451 22.36 26.70 8.78
N LEU A 452 22.19 25.45 8.34
CA LEU A 452 21.31 24.46 8.96
C LEU A 452 22.08 23.59 9.95
N ASN A 453 21.74 23.68 11.23
CA ASN A 453 22.45 23.02 12.32
C ASN A 453 21.59 21.96 13.01
N CYS A 454 22.14 20.75 13.18
CA CYS A 454 21.58 19.74 14.08
C CYS A 454 22.58 19.12 15.06
N VAL A 455 23.79 19.69 15.18
CA VAL A 455 24.89 19.08 15.94
C VAL A 455 25.26 19.93 17.15
N GLY A 456 25.59 21.21 16.97
CA GLY A 456 26.20 22.04 18.02
C GLY A 456 27.73 21.87 18.08
N GLY A 457 28.36 22.27 19.19
CA GLY A 457 29.80 22.05 19.40
C GLY A 457 30.72 22.97 18.59
N GLN A 458 32.03 22.69 18.67
CA GLN A 458 33.11 23.54 18.16
C GLN A 458 33.10 23.64 16.63
N GLU A 459 32.83 22.53 15.93
CA GLU A 459 32.71 22.46 14.48
C GLU A 459 31.63 23.41 13.96
N THR A 460 30.50 23.49 14.67
CA THR A 460 29.40 24.41 14.35
C THR A 460 29.85 25.86 14.60
N THR A 461 30.52 26.12 15.74
CA THR A 461 31.08 27.44 16.06
C THR A 461 32.05 27.94 14.99
N GLU A 462 32.94 27.08 14.50
CA GLU A 462 33.94 27.46 13.50
C GLU A 462 33.34 27.75 12.13
N VAL A 463 32.35 26.96 11.70
CA VAL A 463 31.63 27.19 10.45
C VAL A 463 30.73 28.41 10.53
N ALA A 464 30.11 28.70 11.69
CA ALA A 464 29.30 29.91 11.87
C ALA A 464 30.08 31.21 11.58
N LYS A 465 31.41 31.23 11.77
CA LYS A 465 32.25 32.40 11.45
C LYS A 465 32.31 32.70 9.95
N THR A 466 31.97 31.74 9.09
CA THR A 466 31.95 31.88 7.62
C THR A 466 30.65 32.46 7.07
N LEU A 467 29.63 32.62 7.91
CA LEU A 467 28.35 33.21 7.53
C LEU A 467 28.52 34.66 7.04
N SER A 468 27.72 35.03 6.03
CA SER A 468 27.62 36.41 5.56
C SER A 468 26.82 37.28 6.53
N GLU A 469 26.88 38.60 6.35
CA GLU A 469 26.11 39.55 7.16
C GLU A 469 24.59 39.30 7.04
N GLY A 470 23.87 39.38 8.16
CA GLY A 470 22.43 39.15 8.24
C GLY A 470 21.99 37.70 8.08
N ALA A 471 22.93 36.75 7.95
CA ALA A 471 22.66 35.34 7.70
C ALA A 471 21.92 34.64 8.86
N HIS A 472 21.23 33.56 8.52
CA HIS A 472 20.48 32.76 9.48
C HIS A 472 21.23 31.48 9.85
N LEU A 473 21.37 31.24 11.16
CA LEU A 473 21.74 29.94 11.73
C LEU A 473 20.49 29.29 12.29
N VAL A 474 19.97 28.29 11.59
CA VAL A 474 18.73 27.58 11.93
C VAL A 474 19.07 26.27 12.62
N THR A 475 18.73 26.14 13.90
CA THR A 475 18.94 24.91 14.67
C THR A 475 17.65 24.08 14.71
N TYR A 476 17.72 22.85 14.20
CA TYR A 476 16.58 21.91 14.17
C TYR A 476 16.82 20.61 14.95
N GLY A 477 18.01 20.45 15.54
CA GLY A 477 18.38 19.31 16.35
C GLY A 477 19.63 19.56 17.19
N ALA A 478 19.93 18.65 18.12
CA ALA A 478 21.07 18.76 19.04
C ALA A 478 21.75 17.40 19.24
N MET A 479 22.17 16.76 18.15
CA MET A 479 22.63 15.36 18.15
C MET A 479 23.91 15.12 18.95
N SER A 480 24.75 16.15 19.19
CA SER A 480 25.94 16.01 20.03
C SER A 480 25.67 16.19 21.52
N LYS A 481 24.48 16.67 21.90
CA LYS A 481 24.13 17.15 23.25
C LYS A 481 25.05 18.26 23.79
N LYS A 482 25.94 18.83 22.96
CA LYS A 482 26.76 20.01 23.30
C LYS A 482 25.97 21.30 23.03
N PRO A 483 26.22 22.38 23.79
CA PRO A 483 25.59 23.67 23.54
C PRO A 483 25.97 24.23 22.15
N LEU A 484 25.09 25.08 21.63
CA LEU A 484 25.39 25.94 20.49
C LEU A 484 26.14 27.18 21.00
N CYS A 485 27.42 27.30 20.66
CA CYS A 485 28.26 28.44 21.06
C CYS A 485 28.47 29.39 19.87
N ILE A 486 27.88 30.59 19.93
CA ILE A 486 28.04 31.62 18.89
C ILE A 486 28.90 32.75 19.46
N PRO A 487 30.04 33.10 18.82
CA PRO A 487 30.85 34.23 19.25
C PRO A 487 30.02 35.51 19.23
N PRO A 488 30.01 36.32 20.31
CA PRO A 488 29.18 37.53 20.39
C PRO A 488 29.40 38.50 19.23
N GLY A 489 30.63 38.61 18.73
CA GLY A 489 30.94 39.45 17.58
C GLY A 489 30.18 39.08 16.30
N LEU A 490 29.79 37.81 16.11
CA LEU A 490 28.93 37.42 14.98
C LEU A 490 27.52 37.97 15.13
N LEU A 491 27.00 38.04 16.35
CA LEU A 491 25.67 38.59 16.61
C LEU A 491 25.69 40.12 16.48
N ILE A 492 26.70 40.78 17.06
CA ILE A 492 26.77 42.25 17.14
C ILE A 492 27.19 42.87 15.81
N PHE A 493 28.23 42.34 15.16
CA PHE A 493 28.88 42.99 14.01
C PHE A 493 28.53 42.36 12.65
N LYS A 494 27.90 41.18 12.65
CA LYS A 494 27.42 40.53 11.42
C LYS A 494 25.90 40.33 11.38
N ASP A 495 25.14 40.81 12.39
CA ASP A 495 23.69 40.61 12.48
C ASP A 495 23.26 39.14 12.27
N ILE A 496 24.03 38.17 12.78
CA ILE A 496 23.68 36.75 12.62
C ILE A 496 22.42 36.43 13.42
N LYS A 497 21.42 35.85 12.75
CA LYS A 497 20.15 35.44 13.34
C LYS A 497 20.20 33.97 13.73
N SER A 498 20.32 33.69 15.03
CA SER A 498 20.26 32.33 15.56
C SER A 498 18.84 31.98 15.98
N VAL A 499 18.22 31.01 15.31
CA VAL A 499 16.80 30.67 15.48
C VAL A 499 16.59 29.15 15.52
N GLY A 500 15.49 28.72 16.14
CA GLY A 500 15.09 27.31 16.19
C GLY A 500 14.02 26.97 15.14
N PHE A 501 14.08 25.76 14.59
CA PHE A 501 13.01 25.20 13.76
C PHE A 501 12.46 23.90 14.36
N TRP A 502 11.13 23.78 14.43
CA TRP A 502 10.48 22.58 14.93
C TRP A 502 9.29 22.19 14.05
N MET A 503 9.43 21.09 13.31
CA MET A 503 8.43 20.62 12.35
C MET A 503 7.07 20.33 13.01
N SER A 504 7.05 19.75 14.22
CA SER A 504 5.78 19.51 14.93
C SER A 504 5.04 20.81 15.28
N LYS A 505 5.77 21.90 15.58
CA LYS A 505 5.18 23.22 15.82
C LYS A 505 4.63 23.84 14.53
N TRP A 506 5.30 23.61 13.40
CA TRP A 506 4.79 24.01 12.09
C TRP A 506 3.47 23.29 11.79
N TYR A 507 3.43 21.96 11.93
CA TYR A 507 2.20 21.17 11.74
C TYR A 507 1.05 21.60 12.65
N ALA A 508 1.34 21.90 13.92
CA ALA A 508 0.32 22.34 14.87
C ALA A 508 -0.33 23.70 14.49
N LYS A 509 0.40 24.56 13.76
CA LYS A 509 -0.09 25.87 13.29
C LYS A 509 -0.69 25.83 11.88
N SER A 510 -0.50 24.74 11.15
CA SER A 510 -0.85 24.63 9.74
C SER A 510 -2.27 24.11 9.55
N SER A 511 -2.96 24.62 8.54
CA SER A 511 -4.29 24.13 8.14
C SER A 511 -4.22 22.71 7.53
N ALA A 512 -5.36 22.10 7.23
CA ALA A 512 -5.36 20.81 6.49
C ALA A 512 -4.83 21.00 5.07
N GLU A 513 -5.12 22.15 4.48
CA GLU A 513 -4.73 22.58 3.15
C GLU A 513 -3.22 22.77 3.07
N ASP A 514 -2.60 23.45 4.04
CA ASP A 514 -1.14 23.62 4.11
C ASP A 514 -0.40 22.27 4.21
N ARG A 515 -0.94 21.36 5.03
CA ARG A 515 -0.41 20.00 5.19
C ARG A 515 -0.53 19.18 3.91
N SER A 516 -1.65 19.31 3.20
CA SER A 516 -1.84 18.66 1.91
C SER A 516 -0.95 19.27 0.83
N ALA A 517 -0.74 20.59 0.84
CA ALA A 517 0.08 21.30 -0.13
C ALA A 517 1.55 20.89 -0.01
N ILE A 518 2.10 20.88 1.22
CA ILE A 518 3.48 20.44 1.42
C ILE A 518 3.65 18.96 1.07
N ALA A 519 2.68 18.10 1.41
CA ALA A 519 2.74 16.68 1.01
C ALA A 519 2.74 16.52 -0.51
N GLY A 520 1.88 17.26 -1.22
CA GLY A 520 1.84 17.25 -2.68
C GLY A 520 3.14 17.73 -3.32
N GLU A 521 3.75 18.78 -2.78
CA GLU A 521 5.04 19.28 -3.26
C GLU A 521 6.17 18.27 -3.07
N ILE A 522 6.21 17.56 -1.94
CA ILE A 522 7.20 16.49 -1.74
C ILE A 522 6.94 15.32 -2.72
N VAL A 523 5.68 14.97 -2.99
CA VAL A 523 5.35 13.96 -4.01
C VAL A 523 5.83 14.39 -5.40
N GLN A 524 5.70 15.66 -5.79
CA GLN A 524 6.22 16.16 -7.06
C GLN A 524 7.76 16.06 -7.17
N LEU A 525 8.46 16.34 -6.07
CA LEU A 525 9.92 16.14 -6.01
C LEU A 525 10.31 14.67 -6.20
N ILE A 526 9.52 13.74 -5.64
CA ILE A 526 9.70 12.30 -5.85
C ILE A 526 9.43 11.92 -7.31
N GLU A 527 8.32 12.39 -7.88
CA GLU A 527 7.92 12.09 -9.27
C GLU A 527 8.94 12.57 -10.30
N SER A 528 9.55 13.73 -10.07
CA SER A 528 10.62 14.25 -10.92
C SER A 528 11.97 13.55 -10.74
N GLY A 529 12.09 12.62 -9.79
CA GLY A 529 13.36 11.99 -9.41
C GLY A 529 14.30 12.92 -8.65
N SER A 530 13.83 14.11 -8.26
CA SER A 530 14.61 15.10 -7.50
C SER A 530 14.74 14.73 -6.02
N LEU A 531 13.90 13.82 -5.52
CA LEU A 531 13.99 13.29 -4.16
C LEU A 531 13.87 11.76 -4.19
N THR A 532 14.94 11.08 -3.79
CA THR A 532 15.04 9.62 -3.76
C THR A 532 14.89 9.08 -2.34
N GLU A 533 14.62 7.77 -2.24
CA GLU A 533 14.52 7.07 -0.96
C GLU A 533 15.82 7.17 -0.15
N PRO A 534 15.73 7.37 1.18
CA PRO A 534 16.90 7.28 2.03
C PRO A 534 17.42 5.82 2.08
N PRO A 535 18.73 5.61 2.27
CA PRO A 535 19.26 4.29 2.59
C PRO A 535 18.58 3.71 3.83
N HIS A 536 17.94 2.55 3.67
CA HIS A 536 17.06 2.00 4.70
C HIS A 536 17.21 0.47 4.86
N GLN A 537 16.61 -0.01 5.95
CA GLN A 537 16.40 -1.42 6.26
C GLN A 537 14.96 -1.58 6.76
N ILE A 538 14.21 -2.50 6.17
CA ILE A 538 12.88 -2.88 6.65
C ILE A 538 13.06 -3.99 7.68
N VAL A 539 12.40 -3.83 8.84
CA VAL A 539 12.39 -4.81 9.93
C VAL A 539 10.93 -5.21 10.14
N SER A 540 10.59 -6.42 9.71
CA SER A 540 9.24 -6.96 9.86
C SER A 540 9.09 -7.55 11.27
N ILE A 541 8.01 -7.18 11.95
CA ILE A 541 7.68 -7.58 13.32
C ILE A 541 6.21 -8.02 13.33
N GLY A 542 5.92 -9.23 13.77
CA GLY A 542 4.56 -9.70 13.96
C GLY A 542 4.22 -11.04 13.28
N GLY A 543 2.93 -11.23 12.99
CA GLY A 543 2.42 -12.48 12.43
C GLY A 543 2.45 -13.60 13.47
N HIS A 544 3.11 -14.71 13.16
CA HIS A 544 3.08 -15.94 13.97
C HIS A 544 4.07 -15.99 15.15
N GLN A 545 4.84 -14.94 15.36
CA GLN A 545 5.91 -14.88 16.38
C GLN A 545 5.35 -14.47 17.75
N THR A 546 6.00 -14.87 18.84
CA THR A 546 5.59 -14.42 20.18
C THR A 546 6.07 -12.99 20.48
N ASP A 547 5.47 -12.31 21.46
CA ASP A 547 5.92 -10.98 21.90
C ASP A 547 7.39 -10.95 22.34
N GLN A 548 7.90 -12.06 22.89
CA GLN A 548 9.30 -12.18 23.31
C GLN A 548 10.26 -12.28 22.11
N GLN A 549 9.92 -13.08 21.10
CA GLN A 549 10.74 -13.23 19.89
C GLN A 549 10.85 -11.92 19.11
N ASP A 550 9.72 -11.22 18.98
CA ASP A 550 9.65 -9.94 18.29
C ASP A 550 10.35 -8.83 19.06
N THR A 551 10.28 -8.86 20.39
CA THR A 551 11.10 -7.97 21.24
C THR A 551 12.59 -8.17 21.00
N GLN A 552 13.05 -9.41 20.81
CA GLN A 552 14.46 -9.66 20.51
C GLN A 552 14.84 -9.13 19.12
N THR A 553 14.02 -9.39 18.11
CA THR A 553 14.21 -8.86 16.74
C THR A 553 14.32 -7.34 16.74
N LEU A 554 13.45 -6.66 17.49
CA LEU A 554 13.51 -5.21 17.69
C LEU A 554 14.85 -4.76 18.30
N ARG A 555 15.32 -5.43 19.36
CA ARG A 555 16.58 -5.07 20.02
C ARG A 555 17.78 -5.22 19.10
N ASP A 556 17.84 -6.31 18.36
CA ASP A 556 18.94 -6.59 17.43
C ASP A 556 18.99 -5.52 16.33
N ALA A 557 17.82 -5.13 15.81
CA ALA A 557 17.71 -4.06 14.84
C ALA A 557 18.20 -2.71 15.41
N LEU A 558 17.74 -2.31 16.59
CA LEU A 558 18.15 -1.05 17.23
C LEU A 558 19.66 -1.03 17.53
N ALA A 559 20.24 -2.15 17.96
CA ALA A 559 21.68 -2.27 18.17
C ALA A 559 22.48 -2.11 16.87
N ALA A 560 22.00 -2.67 15.76
CA ALA A 560 22.62 -2.49 14.44
C ALA A 560 22.57 -1.02 13.99
N GLN A 561 21.46 -0.32 14.21
CA GLN A 561 21.32 1.10 13.87
C GLN A 561 22.29 1.99 14.67
N ALA A 562 22.44 1.75 15.98
CA ALA A 562 23.37 2.49 16.83
C ALA A 562 24.82 2.40 16.35
N ASN A 563 25.19 1.29 15.70
CA ASN A 563 26.52 1.05 15.14
C ASN A 563 26.73 1.64 13.74
N GLY A 564 25.89 2.58 13.32
CA GLY A 564 25.99 3.25 12.00
C GLY A 564 25.20 2.55 10.89
N GLY A 565 24.21 1.73 11.26
CA GLY A 565 23.29 1.11 10.32
C GLY A 565 22.40 2.10 9.55
N LYS A 566 21.69 1.57 8.55
CA LYS A 566 20.73 2.32 7.72
C LYS A 566 19.52 2.77 8.54
N LYS A 567 18.68 3.65 7.99
CA LYS A 567 17.41 4.04 8.63
C LYS A 567 16.50 2.82 8.75
N ILE A 568 16.00 2.53 9.96
CA ILE A 568 15.06 1.44 10.18
C ILE A 568 13.64 1.90 9.84
N LEU A 569 12.91 1.07 9.10
CA LEU A 569 11.47 1.16 8.93
C LEU A 569 10.84 -0.13 9.45
N PHE A 570 9.92 0.00 10.40
CA PHE A 570 9.18 -1.13 10.94
C PHE A 570 8.00 -1.46 10.03
N GLU A 571 7.91 -2.72 9.62
CA GLU A 571 6.72 -3.31 9.00
C GLU A 571 6.03 -4.18 10.07
N MET A 572 4.90 -3.71 10.59
CA MET A 572 4.21 -4.39 11.68
C MET A 572 3.04 -5.22 11.14
N GLU A 573 2.94 -6.49 11.55
CA GLU A 573 1.81 -7.37 11.23
C GLU A 573 0.97 -7.67 12.48
N ASP A 574 -0.36 -7.77 12.30
CA ASP A 574 -1.25 -8.21 13.38
C ASP A 574 -0.94 -9.68 13.76
N SER A 575 -1.26 -10.07 14.99
CA SER A 575 -1.05 -11.46 15.51
C SER A 575 -2.18 -12.40 15.13
#